data_AF-A0A564YYP2-F1
#
_entry.id   AF-A0A564YYP2-F1
#
_cell.length_a   1.000
_cell.length_b   1.000
_cell.length_c   1.000
_cell.angle_alpha   90.00
_cell.angle_beta   90.00
_cell.angle_gamma   90.00
#
_symmetry.space_group_name_H-M   'P 1'
#
loop_
_entity.id
_entity.type
_entity.pdbx_description
1 polymer ?
#
loop_
_entity_poly.entity_id
_entity_poly.type
_entity_poly.pdbx_seq_one_letter_code
_entity_poly.pdbx_strand_id
1 'polypeptide(L)'
;MPSDKSKKSSYRFQIDSKFRRSSGRAAPGSIERLQYLESLVNELCVTKVLDYKQQIVANLGNFAHDPRNCPHLIGLDVHLILIEVIREYLQLVSTNPSEKRTSDYLKLISLAVAGICNLVTSSQTIRLQLSHKSQDISPLFNVIQYPLVDPECLANCLTIFINICAPSVHLQEQNCVYFEPNCSTTAFTSTVKTQFPVVVTFARNILSGSITSEDPRLQTLSKIFLVDSCGEKSE
;
A
#
# COMPACT_ATOMS: atom_id res chain seq x y z
N MET A 1 53.25 -46.17 16.17
CA MET A 1 52.20 -45.77 17.14
C MET A 1 52.75 -44.67 18.02
N PRO A 2 52.01 -43.60 18.35
CA PRO A 2 51.00 -42.89 17.57
C PRO A 2 51.44 -41.45 17.23
N SER A 3 50.95 -40.97 16.10
CA SER A 3 51.01 -39.59 15.64
C SER A 3 50.05 -38.70 16.44
N ASP A 4 50.54 -37.71 17.17
CA ASP A 4 49.70 -36.78 17.91
C ASP A 4 49.25 -35.63 16.99
N LYS A 5 48.10 -35.82 16.34
CA LYS A 5 47.46 -34.78 15.54
C LYS A 5 46.80 -33.79 16.49
N SER A 6 47.39 -32.60 16.65
CA SER A 6 46.73 -31.48 17.33
C SER A 6 45.43 -31.15 16.59
N LYS A 7 44.29 -31.59 17.14
CA LYS A 7 42.96 -31.13 16.70
C LYS A 7 42.85 -29.65 17.06
N LYS A 8 43.01 -28.77 16.06
CA LYS A 8 42.57 -27.37 16.17
C LYS A 8 41.06 -27.38 16.39
N SER A 9 40.65 -27.31 17.65
CA SER A 9 39.25 -27.06 18.02
C SER A 9 38.88 -25.68 17.52
N SER A 10 38.16 -25.62 16.40
CA SER A 10 37.47 -24.43 15.95
C SER A 10 36.38 -24.13 16.97
N TYR A 11 36.70 -23.36 18.00
CA TYR A 11 35.70 -22.67 18.82
C TYR A 11 34.98 -21.66 17.92
N ARG A 12 33.98 -22.14 17.16
CA ARG A 12 32.89 -21.28 16.71
C ARG A 12 32.23 -20.82 18.01
N PHE A 13 32.40 -19.54 18.35
CA PHE A 13 31.51 -18.88 19.28
C PHE A 13 30.08 -19.13 18.80
N GLN A 14 29.38 -20.03 19.45
CA GLN A 14 27.92 -20.10 19.36
C GLN A 14 27.43 -18.82 20.01
N ILE A 15 27.24 -17.79 19.19
CA ILE A 15 26.48 -16.62 19.59
C ILE A 15 25.07 -17.11 19.83
N ASP A 16 24.68 -17.16 21.11
CA ASP A 16 23.34 -17.45 21.55
C ASP A 16 22.36 -16.56 20.75
N SER A 17 21.41 -17.17 20.05
CA SER A 17 20.43 -16.47 19.21
C SER A 17 19.57 -15.49 20.02
N LYS A 18 19.58 -15.63 21.36
CA LYS A 18 18.91 -14.75 22.33
C LYS A 18 19.66 -13.42 22.59
N PHE A 19 20.89 -13.26 22.08
CA PHE A 19 21.72 -12.07 22.29
C PHE A 19 21.99 -11.24 21.02
N ARG A 20 21.24 -11.46 19.92
CA ARG A 20 21.03 -10.35 18.96
C ARG A 20 20.15 -9.30 19.63
N ARG A 21 20.76 -8.52 20.52
CA ARG A 21 20.19 -7.26 21.01
C ARG A 21 19.87 -6.42 19.79
N SER A 22 18.57 -6.29 19.51
CA SER A 22 18.00 -5.22 18.71
C SER A 22 18.29 -3.91 19.43
N SER A 23 19.48 -3.35 19.22
CA SER A 23 19.90 -2.09 19.81
C SER A 23 18.98 -0.97 19.31
N GLY A 24 18.10 -0.48 20.19
CA GLY A 24 17.51 0.85 20.10
C GLY A 24 16.22 1.04 19.30
N ARG A 25 15.57 -0.01 18.76
CA ARG A 25 14.27 0.14 18.08
C ARG A 25 13.15 -0.47 18.92
N ALA A 26 12.10 0.31 19.21
CA ALA A 26 10.88 -0.18 19.85
C ALA A 26 10.34 -1.40 19.09
N ALA A 27 9.87 -2.43 19.79
CA ALA A 27 9.38 -3.65 19.14
C ALA A 27 8.08 -3.37 18.35
N PRO A 28 7.82 -4.02 17.20
CA PRO A 28 6.54 -3.91 16.51
C PRO A 28 5.36 -4.25 17.43
N GLY A 29 4.32 -3.43 17.43
CA GLY A 29 3.17 -3.59 18.33
C GLY A 29 3.40 -3.23 19.80
N SER A 30 4.58 -2.73 20.20
CA SER A 30 4.85 -2.27 21.57
C SER A 30 4.27 -0.88 21.86
N ILE A 31 4.10 -0.53 23.14
CA ILE A 31 3.65 0.80 23.57
C ILE A 31 4.66 1.88 23.12
N GLU A 32 5.96 1.60 23.21
CA GLU A 32 7.00 2.52 22.75
C GLU A 32 6.91 2.74 21.24
N ARG A 33 6.48 1.71 20.49
CA ARG A 33 6.21 1.84 19.06
C ARG A 33 4.98 2.71 18.81
N LEU A 34 3.91 2.54 19.59
CA LEU A 34 2.73 3.40 19.49
C LEU A 34 3.08 4.87 19.71
N GLN A 35 3.79 5.18 20.80
CA GLN A 35 4.22 6.55 21.13
C GLN A 35 5.08 7.19 20.02
N TYR A 36 5.95 6.40 19.40
CA TYR A 36 6.75 6.87 18.28
C TYR A 36 5.88 7.15 17.04
N LEU A 37 4.92 6.27 16.73
CA LEU A 37 3.98 6.47 15.61
C LEU A 37 3.07 7.68 15.86
N GLU A 38 2.58 7.87 17.09
CA GLU A 38 1.83 9.06 17.51
C GLU A 38 2.63 10.34 17.28
N SER A 39 3.91 10.34 17.66
CA SER A 39 4.80 11.48 17.46
C SER A 39 4.96 11.83 15.98
N LEU A 40 5.14 10.81 15.12
CA LEU A 40 5.21 10.99 13.67
C LEU A 40 3.90 11.56 13.10
N VAL A 41 2.75 11.02 13.51
CA VAL A 41 1.44 11.50 13.06
C VAL A 41 1.21 12.96 13.48
N ASN A 42 1.51 13.30 14.72
CA ASN A 42 1.41 14.66 15.21
C ASN A 42 2.30 15.62 14.42
N GLU A 43 3.55 15.23 14.18
CA GLU A 43 4.50 16.03 13.39
C GLU A 43 4.02 16.23 11.95
N LEU A 44 3.50 15.18 11.30
CA LEU A 44 2.95 15.26 9.94
C LEU A 44 1.83 16.29 9.84
N CYS A 45 0.94 16.33 10.85
CA CYS A 45 -0.20 17.23 10.89
C CYS A 45 0.18 18.70 11.10
N VAL A 46 1.25 18.98 11.86
CA VAL A 46 1.64 20.36 12.20
C VAL A 46 2.71 20.96 11.29
N THR A 47 3.57 20.13 10.70
CA THR A 47 4.66 20.63 9.87
C THR A 47 4.17 21.22 8.55
N LYS A 48 4.78 22.34 8.14
CA LYS A 48 4.60 22.96 6.81
C LYS A 48 5.77 22.70 5.87
N VAL A 49 6.81 22.03 6.37
CA VAL A 49 8.02 21.73 5.61
C VAL A 49 7.78 20.46 4.81
N LEU A 50 7.73 20.60 3.48
CA LEU A 50 7.40 19.50 2.56
C LEU A 50 8.36 18.31 2.70
N ASP A 51 9.65 18.58 2.82
CA ASP A 51 10.67 17.53 2.97
C ASP A 51 10.45 16.70 4.24
N TYR A 52 10.00 17.34 5.33
CA TYR A 52 9.67 16.64 6.57
C TYR A 52 8.41 15.79 6.38
N LYS A 53 7.39 16.31 5.70
CA LYS A 53 6.21 15.50 5.34
C LYS A 53 6.61 14.26 4.54
N GLN A 54 7.45 14.40 3.52
CA GLN A 54 7.93 13.26 2.72
C GLN A 54 8.62 12.21 3.59
N GLN A 55 9.54 12.63 4.47
CA GLN A 55 10.26 11.71 5.35
C GLN A 55 9.31 10.99 6.33
N ILE A 56 8.37 11.72 6.92
CA ILE A 56 7.42 11.17 7.88
C ILE A 56 6.46 10.18 7.18
N VAL A 57 5.91 10.54 6.02
CA VAL A 57 5.03 9.66 5.24
C VAL A 57 5.77 8.40 4.80
N ALA A 58 7.04 8.52 4.35
CA ALA A 58 7.86 7.37 4.02
C ALA A 58 8.09 6.45 5.24
N ASN A 59 8.34 7.02 6.42
CA ASN A 59 8.50 6.25 7.65
C ASN A 59 7.21 5.51 8.03
N LEU A 60 6.06 6.19 8.00
CA LEU A 60 4.76 5.56 8.26
C LEU A 60 4.50 4.41 7.27
N GLY A 61 4.79 4.61 5.99
CA GLY A 61 4.69 3.57 4.96
C GLY A 61 5.62 2.38 5.21
N ASN A 62 6.85 2.62 5.69
CA ASN A 62 7.76 1.54 6.07
C ASN A 62 7.26 0.73 7.26
N PHE A 63 6.62 1.37 8.25
CA PHE A 63 6.03 0.65 9.39
C PHE A 63 4.83 -0.21 8.99
N ALA A 64 4.09 0.19 7.96
CA ALA A 64 2.94 -0.54 7.44
C ALA A 64 3.30 -1.90 6.81
N HIS A 65 4.56 -2.17 6.49
CA HIS A 65 5.00 -3.49 6.01
C HIS A 65 4.89 -4.60 7.07
N ASP A 66 4.93 -4.25 8.35
CA ASP A 66 4.84 -5.23 9.43
C ASP A 66 3.41 -5.28 9.98
N PRO A 67 2.67 -6.39 9.80
CA PRO A 67 1.28 -6.49 10.22
C PRO A 67 1.07 -6.26 11.72
N ARG A 68 2.11 -6.46 12.55
CA ARG A 68 2.04 -6.20 14.00
C ARG A 68 1.92 -4.71 14.34
N ASN A 69 2.26 -3.80 13.41
CA ASN A 69 2.04 -2.37 13.60
C ASN A 69 0.64 -1.93 13.15
N CYS A 70 -0.07 -2.74 12.36
CA CYS A 70 -1.37 -2.35 11.81
C CYS A 70 -2.38 -1.93 12.86
N PRO A 71 -2.54 -2.60 14.03
CA PRO A 71 -3.46 -2.12 15.06
C PRO A 71 -3.18 -0.69 15.52
N HIS A 72 -1.90 -0.31 15.68
CA HIS A 72 -1.51 1.05 16.04
C HIS A 72 -1.73 2.02 14.88
N LEU A 73 -1.32 1.67 13.66
CA LEU A 73 -1.50 2.53 12.48
C LEU A 73 -2.99 2.78 12.16
N ILE A 74 -3.84 1.78 12.38
CA ILE A 74 -5.30 1.89 12.27
C ILE A 74 -5.84 2.78 13.38
N GLY A 75 -5.45 2.53 14.64
CA GLY A 75 -5.92 3.33 15.78
C GLY A 75 -5.49 4.80 15.74
N LEU A 76 -4.46 5.13 14.97
CA LEU A 76 -3.99 6.50 14.70
C LEU A 76 -4.50 7.06 13.37
N ASP A 77 -5.44 6.38 12.71
CA ASP A 77 -6.03 6.81 11.45
C ASP A 77 -5.03 7.08 10.32
N VAL A 78 -3.87 6.42 10.33
CA VAL A 78 -2.81 6.66 9.33
C VAL A 78 -3.32 6.46 7.92
N HIS A 79 -4.15 5.45 7.69
CA HIS A 79 -4.79 5.19 6.39
C HIS A 79 -5.61 6.39 5.88
N LEU A 80 -6.39 7.05 6.74
CA LEU A 80 -7.19 8.23 6.38
C LEU A 80 -6.29 9.45 6.17
N ILE A 81 -5.29 9.63 7.03
CA ILE A 81 -4.33 10.73 6.90
C ILE A 81 -3.58 10.63 5.57
N LEU A 82 -3.13 9.44 5.18
CA LEU A 82 -2.44 9.24 3.90
C LEU A 82 -3.36 9.51 2.69
N ILE A 83 -4.64 9.12 2.77
CA ILE A 83 -5.64 9.45 1.75
C ILE A 83 -5.83 10.97 1.63
N GLU A 84 -5.89 11.70 2.74
CA GLU A 84 -6.03 13.16 2.72
C GLU A 84 -4.76 13.86 2.21
N VAL A 85 -3.57 13.33 2.51
CA VAL A 85 -2.32 13.79 1.86
C VAL A 85 -2.40 13.61 0.34
N ILE A 86 -2.90 12.48 -0.16
CA ILE A 86 -3.07 12.28 -1.60
C ILE A 86 -4.07 13.31 -2.16
N ARG A 87 -5.21 13.50 -1.51
CA ARG A 87 -6.26 14.44 -1.94
C ARG A 87 -5.72 15.86 -2.05
N GLU A 88 -5.11 16.36 -0.98
CA GLU A 88 -4.60 17.73 -0.88
C GLU A 88 -3.53 18.00 -1.95
N TYR A 89 -2.52 17.14 -2.03
CA TYR A 89 -1.38 17.41 -2.90
C TYR A 89 -1.69 17.13 -4.37
N LEU A 90 -2.59 16.19 -4.66
CA LEU A 90 -3.06 15.97 -6.03
C LEU A 90 -3.87 17.18 -6.53
N GLN A 91 -4.67 17.81 -5.66
CA GLN A 91 -5.38 19.04 -6.00
C GLN A 91 -4.39 20.19 -6.28
N LEU A 92 -3.33 20.33 -5.49
CA LEU A 92 -2.29 21.35 -5.69
C LEU A 92 -1.58 21.19 -7.05
N VAL A 93 -1.13 19.98 -7.40
CA VAL A 93 -0.48 19.76 -8.72
C VAL A 93 -1.45 19.88 -9.89
N SER A 94 -2.75 19.60 -9.69
CA SER A 94 -3.76 19.74 -10.73
C SER A 94 -4.11 21.21 -11.00
N THR A 95 -4.08 22.06 -9.97
CA THR A 95 -4.39 23.48 -10.09
C THR A 95 -3.19 24.33 -10.50
N ASN A 96 -1.97 23.91 -10.14
CA ASN A 96 -0.72 24.62 -10.46
C ASN A 96 0.33 23.67 -11.07
N PRO A 97 0.08 23.08 -12.25
CA PRO A 97 0.97 22.05 -12.82
C PRO A 97 2.39 22.54 -13.11
N SER A 98 2.56 23.83 -13.37
CA SER A 98 3.87 24.46 -13.63
C SER A 98 4.60 24.94 -12.37
N GLU A 99 4.10 24.62 -11.18
CA GLU A 99 4.77 25.01 -9.93
C GLU A 99 6.14 24.33 -9.84
N LYS A 100 7.15 25.09 -9.39
CA LYS A 100 8.52 24.58 -9.21
C LYS A 100 8.58 23.33 -8.31
N ARG A 101 7.56 23.12 -7.47
CA ARG A 101 7.45 22.02 -6.52
C ARG A 101 6.58 20.85 -6.98
N THR A 102 6.06 20.86 -8.22
CA THR A 102 5.20 19.77 -8.72
C THR A 102 5.85 18.39 -8.54
N SER A 103 7.15 18.25 -8.81
CA SER A 103 7.87 16.99 -8.60
C SER A 103 7.90 16.55 -7.13
N ASP A 104 8.03 17.49 -6.20
CA ASP A 104 8.08 17.19 -4.77
C ASP A 104 6.70 16.81 -4.21
N TYR A 105 5.65 17.43 -4.74
CA TYR A 105 4.27 17.05 -4.44
C TYR A 105 3.94 15.67 -4.99
N LEU A 106 4.33 15.36 -6.24
CA LEU A 106 4.17 14.03 -6.83
C LEU A 106 4.92 12.97 -6.01
N LYS A 107 6.15 13.26 -5.56
CA LYS A 107 6.88 12.37 -4.67
C LYS A 107 6.15 12.12 -3.34
N LEU A 108 5.57 13.15 -2.73
CA LEU A 108 4.79 12.98 -1.50
C LEU A 108 3.55 12.09 -1.74
N ILE A 109 2.87 12.28 -2.87
CA ILE A 109 1.73 11.45 -3.29
C ILE A 109 2.18 9.99 -3.46
N SER A 110 3.27 9.74 -4.19
CA SER A 110 3.80 8.38 -4.41
C SER A 110 4.16 7.68 -3.10
N LEU A 111 4.75 8.40 -2.14
CA LEU A 111 5.05 7.88 -0.81
C LEU A 111 3.79 7.54 -0.01
N ALA A 112 2.75 8.38 -0.09
CA ALA A 112 1.48 8.12 0.59
C ALA A 112 0.75 6.90 -0.02
N VAL A 113 0.73 6.79 -1.35
CA VAL A 113 0.18 5.64 -2.07
C VAL A 113 0.93 4.36 -1.70
N ALA A 114 2.26 4.40 -1.64
CA ALA A 114 3.07 3.26 -1.19
C ALA A 114 2.72 2.84 0.25
N GLY A 115 2.52 3.82 1.15
CA GLY A 115 2.08 3.54 2.53
C GLY A 115 0.72 2.86 2.62
N ILE A 116 -0.25 3.30 1.82
CA ILE A 116 -1.57 2.64 1.72
C ILE A 116 -1.42 1.24 1.14
N CYS A 117 -0.61 1.06 0.09
CA CYS A 117 -0.33 -0.23 -0.53
C CYS A 117 0.22 -1.25 0.49
N ASN A 118 1.14 -0.80 1.35
CA ASN A 118 1.67 -1.62 2.43
C ASN A 118 0.59 -1.96 3.47
N LEU A 119 -0.27 -1.00 3.84
CA LEU A 119 -1.36 -1.25 4.78
C LEU A 119 -2.36 -2.30 4.27
N VAL A 120 -2.82 -2.18 3.01
CA VAL A 120 -3.78 -3.15 2.45
C VAL A 120 -3.15 -4.52 2.25
N THR A 121 -1.85 -4.60 1.98
CA THR A 121 -1.14 -5.87 1.85
C THR A 121 -1.01 -6.55 3.23
N SER A 122 -0.71 -5.78 4.28
CA SER A 122 -0.45 -6.29 5.63
C SER A 122 -1.70 -6.48 6.49
N SER A 123 -2.84 -5.84 6.17
CA SER A 123 -4.01 -5.82 7.06
C SER A 123 -5.33 -6.14 6.35
N GLN A 124 -5.96 -7.24 6.77
CA GLN A 124 -7.33 -7.58 6.35
C GLN A 124 -8.34 -6.53 6.78
N THR A 125 -8.19 -5.95 7.97
CA THR A 125 -9.09 -4.91 8.49
C THR A 125 -9.07 -3.68 7.59
N ILE A 126 -7.89 -3.25 7.13
CA ILE A 126 -7.79 -2.11 6.20
C ILE A 126 -8.44 -2.46 4.85
N ARG A 127 -8.21 -3.67 4.32
CA ARG A 127 -8.86 -4.09 3.06
C ARG A 127 -10.38 -3.97 3.14
N LEU A 128 -10.97 -4.41 4.25
CA LEU A 128 -12.41 -4.32 4.51
C LEU A 128 -12.91 -2.88 4.72
N GLN A 129 -12.16 -2.06 5.45
CA GLN A 129 -12.54 -0.67 5.68
C GLN A 129 -12.56 0.13 4.37
N LEU A 130 -11.53 -0.04 3.54
CA LEU A 130 -11.40 0.69 2.27
C LEU A 130 -12.34 0.13 1.19
N SER A 131 -12.69 -1.16 1.22
CA SER A 131 -13.65 -1.75 0.29
C SER A 131 -15.08 -1.23 0.51
N HIS A 132 -15.49 -0.98 1.75
CA HIS A 132 -16.87 -0.57 2.06
C HIS A 132 -17.10 0.94 1.91
N LYS A 133 -16.04 1.74 1.81
CA LYS A 133 -16.09 3.20 1.73
C LYS A 133 -15.40 3.71 0.48
N SER A 134 -15.94 3.35 -0.69
CA SER A 134 -15.36 3.70 -1.99
C SER A 134 -15.16 5.21 -2.20
N GLN A 135 -15.99 6.05 -1.57
CA GLN A 135 -15.84 7.50 -1.56
C GLN A 135 -14.56 7.98 -0.86
N ASP A 136 -14.11 7.27 0.19
CA ASP A 136 -12.92 7.63 0.96
C ASP A 136 -11.67 7.39 0.12
N ILE A 137 -11.66 6.36 -0.73
CA ILE A 137 -10.56 6.06 -1.65
C ILE A 137 -10.64 6.81 -2.99
N SER A 138 -11.59 7.73 -3.16
CA SER A 138 -11.72 8.53 -4.38
C SER A 138 -10.42 9.23 -4.85
N PRO A 139 -9.50 9.70 -3.97
CA PRO A 139 -8.24 10.27 -4.43
C PRO A 139 -7.38 9.28 -5.22
N LEU A 140 -7.46 7.97 -4.95
CA LEU A 140 -6.70 6.95 -5.69
C LEU A 140 -7.18 6.81 -7.13
N PHE A 141 -8.46 7.06 -7.43
CA PHE A 141 -8.96 7.12 -8.80
C PHE A 141 -8.37 8.29 -9.57
N ASN A 142 -8.20 9.43 -8.89
CA ASN A 142 -7.58 10.59 -9.51
C ASN A 142 -6.08 10.37 -9.74
N VAL A 143 -5.38 9.70 -8.81
CA VAL A 143 -3.96 9.35 -8.98
C VAL A 143 -3.74 8.46 -10.19
N ILE A 144 -4.53 7.38 -10.35
CA ILE A 144 -4.32 6.42 -11.45
C ILE A 144 -4.58 7.04 -12.84
N GLN A 145 -5.29 8.17 -12.88
CA GLN A 145 -5.56 8.93 -14.10
C GLN A 145 -4.62 10.12 -14.31
N TYR A 146 -3.76 10.46 -13.34
CA TYR A 146 -2.93 11.64 -13.42
C TYR A 146 -1.68 11.38 -14.28
N PRO A 147 -1.44 12.16 -15.35
CA PRO A 147 -0.47 11.80 -16.40
C PRO A 147 0.99 11.89 -15.97
N LEU A 148 1.31 12.61 -14.88
CA LEU A 148 2.69 12.78 -14.41
C LEU A 148 3.05 11.87 -13.23
N VAL A 149 2.12 11.01 -12.78
CA VAL A 149 2.41 10.02 -11.74
C VAL A 149 3.34 8.95 -12.32
N ASP A 150 4.35 8.57 -11.55
CA ASP A 150 5.35 7.60 -11.97
C ASP A 150 4.77 6.16 -12.04
N PRO A 151 5.35 5.28 -12.89
CA PRO A 151 4.86 3.91 -13.04
C PRO A 151 4.82 3.08 -11.76
N GLU A 152 5.73 3.31 -10.81
CA GLU A 152 5.76 2.59 -9.53
C GLU A 152 4.57 2.97 -8.66
N CYS A 153 4.22 4.25 -8.61
CA CYS A 153 3.01 4.71 -7.95
C CYS A 153 1.75 4.12 -8.58
N LEU A 154 1.67 4.04 -9.93
CA LEU A 154 0.55 3.39 -10.63
C LEU A 154 0.47 1.88 -10.30
N ALA A 155 1.61 1.21 -10.17
CA ALA A 155 1.66 -0.20 -9.77
C ALA A 155 1.15 -0.40 -8.34
N ASN A 156 1.49 0.51 -7.43
CA ASN A 156 0.95 0.53 -6.07
C ASN A 156 -0.57 0.78 -6.07
N CYS A 157 -1.09 1.69 -6.92
CA CYS A 157 -2.53 1.88 -7.09
C CYS A 157 -3.23 0.59 -7.52
N LEU A 158 -2.75 -0.08 -8.58
CA LEU A 158 -3.32 -1.36 -9.01
C LEU A 158 -3.26 -2.42 -7.92
N THR A 159 -2.12 -2.50 -7.20
CA THR A 159 -1.96 -3.45 -6.09
C THR A 159 -2.97 -3.17 -4.98
N ILE A 160 -3.27 -1.90 -4.68
CA ILE A 160 -4.32 -1.53 -3.73
C ILE A 160 -5.68 -2.06 -4.21
N PHE A 161 -6.06 -1.77 -5.46
CA PHE A 161 -7.35 -2.20 -6.00
C PHE A 161 -7.49 -3.72 -6.03
N ILE A 162 -6.45 -4.45 -6.43
CA ILE A 162 -6.43 -5.92 -6.40
C ILE A 162 -6.66 -6.44 -4.97
N ASN A 163 -5.96 -5.87 -3.98
CA ASN A 163 -6.11 -6.30 -2.59
C ASN A 163 -7.52 -6.03 -2.05
N ILE A 164 -8.07 -4.83 -2.27
CA ILE A 164 -9.42 -4.50 -1.76
C ILE A 164 -10.54 -5.16 -2.56
N CYS A 165 -10.28 -5.65 -3.78
CA CYS A 165 -11.25 -6.36 -4.62
C CYS A 165 -11.03 -7.88 -4.65
N ALA A 166 -10.11 -8.42 -3.84
CA ALA A 166 -9.89 -9.86 -3.80
C ALA A 166 -11.12 -10.56 -3.20
N PRO A 167 -11.70 -11.60 -3.85
CA PRO A 167 -12.89 -12.28 -3.33
C PRO A 167 -12.72 -12.80 -1.91
N SER A 168 -11.53 -13.30 -1.57
CA SER A 168 -11.18 -13.80 -0.24
C SER A 168 -11.35 -12.77 0.88
N VAL A 169 -11.32 -11.48 0.55
CA VAL A 169 -11.54 -10.40 1.52
C VAL A 169 -13.01 -10.34 1.93
N HIS A 170 -13.94 -10.67 1.04
CA HIS A 170 -15.36 -10.32 1.16
C HIS A 170 -16.28 -11.50 1.44
N LEU A 171 -15.81 -12.74 1.29
CA LEU A 171 -16.63 -13.95 1.43
C LEU A 171 -17.22 -14.19 2.83
N GLN A 172 -16.80 -13.44 3.85
CA GLN A 172 -17.22 -13.65 5.25
C GLN A 172 -17.98 -12.47 5.86
N GLU A 173 -18.16 -11.37 5.13
CA GLU A 173 -18.69 -10.11 5.67
C GLU A 173 -20.09 -9.83 5.14
N GLN A 174 -21.12 -10.06 5.96
CA GLN A 174 -22.53 -9.90 5.58
C GLN A 174 -22.89 -8.48 5.08
N ASN A 175 -22.10 -7.47 5.46
CA ASN A 175 -22.32 -6.07 5.12
C ASN A 175 -21.35 -5.53 4.05
N CYS A 176 -20.61 -6.41 3.38
CA CYS A 176 -19.70 -5.95 2.35
C CYS A 176 -20.46 -5.49 1.10
N VAL A 177 -20.05 -4.35 0.53
CA VAL A 177 -20.63 -3.80 -0.72
C VAL A 177 -20.45 -4.73 -1.93
N TYR A 178 -19.58 -5.73 -1.82
CA TYR A 178 -19.37 -6.81 -2.78
C TYR A 178 -19.93 -8.16 -2.31
N PHE A 179 -20.42 -8.26 -1.07
CA PHE A 179 -20.96 -9.51 -0.54
C PHE A 179 -22.29 -9.83 -1.18
N GLU A 180 -22.38 -11.04 -1.68
CA GLU A 180 -23.62 -11.61 -2.16
C GLU A 180 -23.94 -12.89 -1.37
N PRO A 181 -25.19 -13.03 -0.86
CA PRO A 181 -25.60 -14.17 -0.03
C PRO A 181 -25.37 -15.55 -0.67
N ASN A 182 -25.27 -15.61 -2.00
CA ASN A 182 -25.19 -16.84 -2.77
C ASN A 182 -23.77 -17.19 -3.26
N CYS A 183 -22.73 -16.43 -2.84
CA CYS A 183 -21.32 -16.66 -3.20
C CYS A 183 -21.06 -16.86 -4.70
N SER A 184 -21.78 -16.17 -5.59
CA SER A 184 -21.51 -16.21 -7.03
C SER A 184 -20.34 -15.29 -7.37
N THR A 185 -19.21 -15.85 -7.81
CA THR A 185 -18.04 -15.08 -8.25
C THR A 185 -18.35 -14.17 -9.45
N THR A 186 -19.33 -14.53 -10.28
CA THR A 186 -19.76 -13.77 -11.47
C THR A 186 -20.39 -12.42 -11.11
N ALA A 187 -21.21 -12.39 -10.06
CA ALA A 187 -21.96 -11.21 -9.68
C ALA A 187 -21.13 -10.29 -8.77
N PHE A 188 -20.26 -10.86 -7.92
CA PHE A 188 -19.13 -10.17 -7.28
C PHE A 188 -18.28 -9.40 -8.32
N THR A 189 -17.81 -10.12 -9.34
CA THR A 189 -17.01 -9.59 -10.46
C THR A 189 -17.73 -8.44 -11.18
N SER A 190 -19.02 -8.60 -11.45
CA SER A 190 -19.82 -7.59 -12.15
C SER A 190 -19.94 -6.32 -11.30
N THR A 191 -20.07 -6.48 -9.99
CA THR A 191 -20.10 -5.37 -9.02
C THR A 191 -18.76 -4.64 -8.94
N VAL A 192 -17.62 -5.35 -8.98
CA VAL A 192 -16.29 -4.70 -9.02
C VAL A 192 -16.16 -3.81 -10.27
N LYS A 193 -16.61 -4.29 -11.44
CA LYS A 193 -16.56 -3.51 -12.69
C LYS A 193 -17.38 -2.23 -12.62
N THR A 194 -18.56 -2.28 -12.02
CA THR A 194 -19.45 -1.12 -11.92
C THR A 194 -19.01 -0.13 -10.84
N GLN A 195 -18.40 -0.61 -9.76
CA GLN A 195 -17.88 0.25 -8.69
C GLN A 195 -16.54 0.90 -9.03
N PHE A 196 -15.71 0.26 -9.86
CA PHE A 196 -14.37 0.76 -10.21
C PHE A 196 -14.14 0.93 -11.73
N PRO A 197 -15.03 1.63 -12.47
CA PRO A 197 -14.95 1.74 -13.93
C PRO A 197 -13.65 2.44 -14.39
N VAL A 198 -13.13 3.37 -13.58
CA VAL A 198 -11.86 4.06 -13.83
C VAL A 198 -10.68 3.10 -13.84
N VAL A 199 -10.62 2.20 -12.86
CA VAL A 199 -9.52 1.22 -12.73
C VAL A 199 -9.59 0.18 -13.85
N VAL A 200 -10.79 -0.29 -14.19
CA VAL A 200 -11.02 -1.19 -15.33
C VAL A 200 -10.55 -0.55 -16.64
N THR A 201 -10.91 0.72 -16.86
CA THR A 201 -10.50 1.45 -18.08
C THR A 201 -8.98 1.61 -18.14
N PHE A 202 -8.35 2.00 -17.03
CA PHE A 202 -6.89 2.09 -16.94
C PHE A 202 -6.21 0.76 -17.27
N ALA A 203 -6.64 -0.34 -16.64
CA ALA A 203 -6.06 -1.66 -16.86
C ALA A 203 -6.18 -2.12 -18.33
N ARG A 204 -7.33 -1.90 -18.98
CA ARG A 204 -7.51 -2.20 -20.41
C ARG A 204 -6.64 -1.32 -21.30
N ASN A 205 -6.45 -0.06 -20.95
CA ASN A 205 -5.58 0.85 -21.70
C ASN A 205 -4.11 0.43 -21.62
N ILE A 206 -3.65 -0.11 -20.48
CA ILE A 206 -2.31 -0.69 -20.35
C ILE A 206 -2.17 -1.93 -21.24
N LEU A 207 -3.13 -2.87 -21.19
CA LEU A 207 -3.05 -4.12 -21.97
C LEU A 207 -3.18 -3.92 -23.48
N SER A 208 -3.96 -2.93 -23.92
CA SER A 208 -4.10 -2.57 -25.34
C SER A 208 -2.90 -1.79 -25.89
N GLY A 209 -1.96 -1.37 -25.03
CA GLY A 209 -0.86 -0.49 -25.40
C GLY A 209 -1.25 0.98 -25.62
N SER A 210 -2.49 1.36 -25.28
CA SER A 210 -2.97 2.75 -25.33
C SER A 210 -2.25 3.63 -24.31
N ILE A 211 -1.87 3.06 -23.16
CA ILE A 211 -0.93 3.66 -22.21
C ILE A 211 0.34 2.82 -22.24
N THR A 212 1.45 3.43 -22.64
CA THR A 212 2.76 2.77 -22.65
C THR A 212 3.48 3.02 -21.32
N SER A 213 4.10 1.98 -20.79
CA SER A 213 4.94 2.08 -19.60
C SER A 213 6.09 1.08 -19.71
N GLU A 214 7.26 1.49 -19.26
CA GLU A 214 8.44 0.63 -19.18
C GLU A 214 8.42 -0.30 -17.98
N ASP A 215 7.51 -0.09 -17.00
CA ASP A 215 7.38 -0.97 -15.84
C ASP A 215 6.56 -2.23 -16.19
N PRO A 216 7.20 -3.42 -16.27
CA PRO A 216 6.53 -4.66 -16.67
C PRO A 216 5.46 -5.10 -15.65
N ARG A 217 5.51 -4.59 -14.42
CA ARG A 217 4.50 -4.91 -13.39
C ARG A 217 3.13 -4.38 -13.77
N LEU A 218 3.03 -3.25 -14.46
CA LEU A 218 1.72 -2.66 -14.80
C LEU A 218 0.91 -3.57 -15.71
N GLN A 219 1.53 -4.22 -16.70
CA GLN A 219 0.84 -5.19 -17.55
C GLN A 219 0.36 -6.39 -16.73
N THR A 220 1.24 -6.93 -15.88
CA THR A 220 0.92 -8.09 -15.03
C THR A 220 -0.22 -7.77 -14.06
N LEU A 221 -0.13 -6.65 -13.34
CA LEU A 221 -1.15 -6.20 -12.39
C LEU A 221 -2.47 -5.85 -13.10
N SER A 222 -2.43 -5.26 -14.29
CA SER A 222 -3.64 -5.00 -15.09
C SER A 222 -4.34 -6.30 -15.49
N LYS A 223 -3.57 -7.32 -15.91
CA LYS A 223 -4.11 -8.66 -16.20
C LYS A 223 -4.72 -9.30 -14.95
N ILE A 224 -4.01 -9.27 -13.82
CA ILE A 224 -4.51 -9.80 -12.53
C ILE A 224 -5.81 -9.10 -12.12
N PHE A 225 -5.86 -7.77 -12.18
CA PHE A 225 -7.07 -7.03 -11.80
C PHE A 225 -8.27 -7.40 -12.70
N LEU A 226 -8.06 -7.45 -14.02
CA LEU A 226 -9.13 -7.77 -14.97
C LEU A 226 -9.60 -9.22 -14.88
N VAL A 227 -8.69 -10.17 -14.69
CA VAL A 227 -9.02 -11.60 -14.63
C VAL A 227 -9.52 -11.99 -13.24
N ASP A 228 -8.80 -11.66 -12.18
CA ASP A 228 -9.06 -12.19 -10.84
C ASP A 228 -10.09 -11.36 -10.08
N SER A 229 -10.10 -10.03 -10.25
CA SER A 229 -11.06 -9.14 -9.60
C SER A 229 -12.31 -8.88 -10.46
N CYS A 230 -12.15 -8.93 -11.78
CA CYS A 230 -13.19 -8.61 -12.76
C CYS A 230 -13.59 -9.81 -13.65
N GLY A 231 -13.13 -11.03 -13.38
CA GLY A 231 -13.57 -12.26 -14.08
C GLY A 231 -13.52 -12.20 -15.61
N GLU A 232 -12.63 -11.38 -16.18
CA GLU A 232 -12.38 -11.37 -17.61
C GLU A 232 -11.61 -12.64 -18.00
N LYS A 233 -11.86 -13.15 -19.21
CA LYS A 233 -11.14 -14.33 -19.69
C LYS A 233 -9.69 -13.93 -19.94
N SER A 234 -8.75 -14.75 -19.47
CA SER A 234 -7.36 -14.63 -19.90
C SER A 234 -7.29 -14.96 -21.38
N GLU A 235 -6.96 -13.96 -22.21
CA GLU A 235 -6.38 -14.20 -23.53
C GLU A 235 -4.99 -14.84 -23.40
#